data_AF-A0AAX4L1T2-F1
#
_entry.id   AF-A0AAX4L1T2-F1
#
_cell.length_a   1.000
_cell.length_b   1.000
_cell.length_c   1.000
_cell.angle_alpha   90.00
_cell.angle_beta   90.00
_cell.angle_gamma   90.00
#
_symmetry.space_group_name_H-M   'P 1'
#
loop_
_entity.id
_entity.type
_entity.pdbx_description
1 polymer ?
#
loop_
_entity_poly.entity_id
_entity_poly.type
_entity_poly.pdbx_seq_one_letter_code
_entity_poly.pdbx_strand_id
1 'polypeptide(L)' 'MQMLKVKLSTGREVEINDDVIAVLNEYIRTQMTLEELSKKLGLSGWEEAYELVKQVPAWVMWTPLPIYKKLV' A
#
# COMPACT_ATOMS: atom_id res chain seq x y z
N MET A 1 3.32 -12.87 -10.57
CA MET A 1 3.48 -11.92 -9.44
C MET A 1 4.91 -11.41 -9.30
N GLN A 2 5.30 -10.38 -10.06
CA GLN A 2 6.43 -9.56 -9.62
C GLN A 2 5.99 -8.77 -8.39
N MET A 3 6.61 -9.08 -7.25
CA MET A 3 6.39 -8.35 -6.00
C MET A 3 7.06 -6.98 -6.13
N LEU A 4 6.25 -5.92 -6.23
CA LEU A 4 6.77 -4.56 -6.10
C LEU A 4 7.28 -4.42 -4.66
N LYS A 5 8.52 -3.97 -4.51
CA LYS A 5 9.11 -3.66 -3.20
C LYS A 5 9.31 -2.16 -3.12
N VAL A 6 8.78 -1.57 -2.06
CA VAL A 6 8.92 -0.15 -1.76
C VAL A 6 9.86 -0.02 -0.57
N LYS A 7 10.95 0.73 -0.74
CA LYS A 7 11.87 1.03 0.35
C LYS A 7 11.54 2.39 0.93
N LEU A 8 11.21 2.40 2.21
CA LEU A 8 10.94 3.62 2.96
C LEU A 8 12.25 4.27 3.42
N SER A 9 12.20 5.58 3.67
CA SER A 9 13.31 6.38 4.17
C SER A 9 13.85 5.91 5.52
N THR A 10 13.00 5.25 6.32
CA THR A 10 13.38 4.61 7.59
C THR A 10 14.20 3.33 7.41
N GLY A 11 14.43 2.89 6.16
CA GLY A 11 15.15 1.67 5.82
C GLY A 11 14.27 0.41 5.79
N ARG A 12 13.00 0.53 6.20
CA ARG A 12 12.01 -0.54 6.10
C ARG A 12 11.66 -0.81 4.63
N GLU A 13 11.55 -2.09 4.28
CA GLU A 13 11.04 -2.52 2.98
C GLU A 13 9.60 -3.03 3.15
N VAL A 14 8.70 -2.52 2.31
CA VAL A 14 7.31 -2.95 2.22
C VAL A 14 7.14 -3.74 0.93
N GLU A 15 6.76 -5.00 1.08
CA GLU A 15 6.42 -5.86 -0.04
C GLU A 15 4.94 -5.66 -0.41
N ILE A 16 4.68 -5.22 -1.65
CA ILE A 16 3.32 -5.00 -2.15
C ILE A 16 2.71 -6.36 -2.53
N ASN A 17 2.23 -7.07 -1.52
CA ASN A 17 1.50 -8.33 -1.64
C ASN A 17 -0.02 -8.10 -1.67
N ASP A 18 -0.78 -9.19 -1.73
CA ASP A 18 -2.25 -9.15 -1.78
C ASP A 18 -2.88 -8.40 -0.60
N ASP A 19 -2.34 -8.57 0.61
CA ASP A 19 -2.86 -7.95 1.83
C ASP A 19 -2.61 -6.43 1.80
N VAL A 20 -1.40 -6.03 1.41
CA VAL A 20 -1.06 -4.61 1.24
C VAL A 20 -1.94 -3.97 0.17
N ILE A 21 -2.18 -4.65 -0.96
CA ILE A 21 -3.07 -4.15 -2.01
C ILE A 21 -4.51 -4.05 -1.51
N ALA A 22 -5.01 -5.02 -0.75
CA ALA A 22 -6.35 -4.96 -0.16
C ALA A 22 -6.52 -3.73 0.74
N VAL A 23 -5.51 -3.46 1.59
CA VAL A 23 -5.52 -2.30 2.48
C VAL A 23 -5.38 -0.99 1.71
N LEU A 24 -4.52 -0.92 0.69
CA LEU A 24 -4.40 0.26 -0.18
C LEU A 24 -5.68 0.53 -0.99
N ASN A 25 -6.33 -0.54 -1.47
CA ASN A 25 -7.62 -0.47 -2.13
C ASN A 25 -8.71 0.07 -1.20
N GLU A 26 -8.70 -0.30 0.07
CA GLU A 26 -9.61 0.22 1.08
C GLU A 26 -9.32 1.69 1.37
N TYR A 27 -8.05 2.04 1.55
CA TYR A 27 -7.60 3.41 1.81
C TYR A 27 -8.11 4.40 0.76
N ILE A 28 -7.96 4.08 -0.54
CA ILE A 28 -8.40 4.99 -1.61
C ILE A 28 -9.93 5.03 -1.81
N ARG A 29 -10.69 4.08 -1.26
CA ARG A 29 -12.15 3.96 -1.44
C ARG A 29 -12.95 4.43 -0.22
N THR A 30 -12.26 4.72 0.87
CA THR A 30 -12.86 5.10 2.16
C THR A 30 -12.24 6.41 2.64
N GLN A 31 -12.74 6.94 3.76
CA GLN A 31 -12.14 8.11 4.41
C GLN A 31 -11.02 7.72 5.39
N MET A 32 -10.31 6.62 5.10
CA MET A 32 -9.23 6.13 5.96
C MET A 32 -8.09 7.15 6.02
N THR A 33 -7.63 7.43 7.22
CA THR A 33 -6.50 8.32 7.48
C THR A 33 -5.15 7.62 7.28
N LEU A 34 -4.07 8.39 7.15
CA LEU A 34 -2.71 7.84 7.06
C LEU A 34 -2.29 7.10 8.34
N GLU A 35 -2.77 7.54 9.50
CA GLU A 35 -2.60 6.88 10.79
C GLU A 35 -3.33 5.54 10.87
N GLU A 36 -4.51 5.42 10.27
CA GLU A 36 -5.22 4.14 10.19
C GLU A 36 -4.54 3.21 9.19
N LEU A 37 -4.12 3.73 8.04
CA LEU A 37 -3.34 3.00 7.05
C LEU A 37 -2.04 2.47 7.66
N SER A 38 -1.31 3.30 8.42
CA SER A 38 -0.06 2.91 9.06
C SER A 38 -0.29 1.76 10.05
N LYS A 39 -1.34 1.84 10.87
CA LYS A 39 -1.70 0.78 11.81
C LYS A 39 -2.06 -0.53 11.11
N LYS A 40 -2.86 -0.47 10.04
CA LYS A 40 -3.24 -1.66 9.26
C LYS A 40 -2.05 -2.33 8.58
N LEU A 41 -1.06 -1.56 8.16
CA LEU A 41 0.14 -2.05 7.49
C LEU A 41 1.32 -2.32 8.43
N GLY A 42 1.15 -2.12 9.75
CA GLY A 42 2.24 -2.29 10.73
C GLY A 42 3.38 -1.29 10.58
N LEU A 43 3.10 -0.12 10.00
CA LEU A 43 4.06 0.96 9.78
C LEU A 43 4.28 1.75 11.07
N SER A 44 5.44 2.41 11.16
CA SER A 44 5.90 3.10 12.37
C SER A 44 5.11 4.38 12.68
N GLY A 45 4.40 4.93 11.70
CA GLY A 45 3.69 6.19 11.80
C GLY A 45 3.03 6.59 10.48
N TRP A 46 2.32 7.71 10.49
CA TRP A 46 1.64 8.25 9.30
C TRP A 46 2.64 8.70 8.23
N GLU A 47 3.87 9.06 8.62
CA GLU A 47 4.94 9.46 7.70
C GLU A 47 5.34 8.30 6.78
N GLU A 48 5.50 7.09 7.33
CA GLU A 48 5.79 5.88 6.55
C GLU A 48 4.62 5.52 5.61
N ALA A 49 3.39 5.70 6.07
CA ALA A 49 2.20 5.47 5.25
C ALA A 49 2.12 6.47 4.09
N TYR A 50 2.42 7.74 4.35
CA TYR A 50 2.48 8.78 3.33
C TYR A 50 3.56 8.50 2.28
N GLU A 51 4.75 8.11 2.74
CA GLU A 51 5.85 7.75 1.85
C GLU A 51 5.51 6.55 0.97
N LEU A 52 4.90 5.51 1.55
CA LEU A 52 4.42 4.34 0.82
C LEU A 52 3.44 4.74 -0.30
N VAL A 53 2.39 5.50 0.04
CA VAL A 53 1.37 5.94 -0.92
C VAL A 53 1.98 6.78 -2.04
N LYS A 54 2.99 7.59 -1.73
CA LYS A 54 3.70 8.42 -2.72
C LYS A 54 4.56 7.60 -3.68
N GLN A 55 5.14 6.49 -3.22
CA GLN A 55 6.00 5.62 -4.04
C GLN A 55 5.22 4.57 -4.83
N VAL A 56 4.07 4.12 -4.31
CA VAL A 56 3.23 3.13 -4.99
C VAL A 56 2.54 3.77 -6.20
N PRO A 57 2.64 3.17 -7.42
CA PRO A 57 1.94 3.68 -8.58
C PRO A 57 0.42 3.72 -8.35
N ALA A 58 -0.22 4.83 -8.75
CA ALA A 58 -1.66 5.02 -8.54
C ALA A 58 -2.51 3.84 -9.06
N TRP A 59 -2.19 3.28 -10.23
CA TRP A 59 -2.92 2.15 -10.80
C TRP A 59 -2.91 0.91 -9.91
N VAL A 60 -1.86 0.68 -9.09
CA VAL A 60 -1.82 -0.44 -8.11
C VAL A 60 -2.86 -0.22 -7.02
N MET A 61 -2.98 1.00 -6.50
CA MET A 61 -3.95 1.35 -5.46
C MET A 61 -5.39 1.37 -5.99
N TRP A 62 -5.59 1.81 -7.24
CA TRP A 62 -6.91 1.92 -7.87
C TRP A 62 -7.44 0.60 -8.42
N THR A 63 -6.58 -0.31 -8.86
CA THR A 63 -7.02 -1.60 -9.39
C THR A 63 -7.55 -2.48 -8.25
N PRO A 64 -8.82 -2.93 -8.29
CA PRO A 64 -9.34 -3.88 -7.31
C PRO A 64 -8.48 -5.14 -7.26
N LEU A 65 -8.18 -5.64 -6.07
CA LEU A 65 -7.37 -6.85 -5.88
C LEU A 65 -7.79 -8.04 -6.78
N PRO A 66 -9.09 -8.36 -6.95
CA PRO A 66 -9.50 -9.45 -7.84
C PRO A 66 -9.13 -9.25 -9.31
N ILE A 67 -9.00 -8.00 -9.76
CA ILE A 67 -8.57 -7.64 -11.11
C ILE A 67 -7.03 -7.65 -11.16
N TYR A 68 -6.37 -7.08 -10.15
CA TYR A 68 -4.92 -7.04 -10.05
C TYR A 68 -4.31 -8.45 -10.13
N LYS A 69 -4.89 -9.42 -9.43
CA LYS A 69 -4.48 -10.85 -9.47
C LYS A 69 -4.51 -11.48 -10.86
N LYS A 70 -5.29 -10.93 -11.80
CA LYS A 70 -5.38 -11.43 -13.19
C LYS A 70 -4.40 -10.74 -14.13
N LEU A 71 -3.82 -9.61 -13.72
CA LEU A 71 -2.94 -8.78 -14.55
C LEU A 71 -1.44 -9.09 -14.36
N VAL A 72 -1.04 -9.73 -13.25
CA VAL A 72 0.37 -9.82 -12.80
C VAL A 72 0.82 -11.24 -12.44
#